data_AF-A0A120FXV6-F1
#
_entry.id   AF-A0A120FXV6-F1
#
_cell.length_a   1.000
_cell.length_b   1.000
_cell.length_c   1.000
_cell.angle_alpha   90.00
_cell.angle_beta   90.00
_cell.angle_gamma   90.00
#
_symmetry.space_group_name_H-M   'P 1'
#
loop_
_entity.id
_entity.type
_entity.pdbx_description
1 polymer ?
#
loop_
_entity_poly.entity_id
_entity_poly.type
_entity_poly.pdbx_seq_one_letter_code
_entity_poly.pdbx_strand_id
1 'polypeptide(L)'
;MTFIARVNPKYFAAIHHCAAKGDVRYYLNAVHLERHPAGGVLIVATNGHFMGAMHDPDGWIDPTRESVLLGSVSKRLLSACTARRGADHEPPAQLWIAEKFSLVSSQVETIEEPELFGETSHLTEKTELVDGVFPSWRKVMPSKRRTQVEPFPCLNGEYLEVFNKIGVLLSGQKQFGGGGIRLEPSQGKGSVVVRFNHHELVDRFPGIVMPMHADPVESLLPEWAAPKDEDQKAA
;
A
#
# COMPACT_ATOMS: atom_id res chain seq x y z
N MET A 1 0.19 24.75 -17.46
CA MET A 1 -0.37 23.51 -16.86
C MET A 1 0.75 22.98 -16.02
N THR A 2 0.57 22.85 -14.71
CA THR A 2 1.69 22.64 -13.79
C THR A 2 1.43 21.36 -13.01
N PHE A 3 2.46 20.53 -12.88
CA PHE A 3 2.36 19.36 -12.03
C PHE A 3 2.38 19.78 -10.57
N ILE A 4 1.56 19.14 -9.74
CA ILE A 4 1.41 19.47 -8.32
C ILE A 4 1.98 18.39 -7.40
N ALA A 5 2.25 17.20 -7.96
CA ALA A 5 2.91 16.12 -7.25
C ALA A 5 3.62 15.18 -8.22
N ARG A 6 4.60 14.45 -7.69
CA ARG A 6 5.29 13.35 -8.36
C ARG A 6 5.62 12.26 -7.36
N VAL A 7 5.40 11.01 -7.74
CA VAL A 7 5.76 9.83 -6.95
C VAL A 7 6.26 8.70 -7.83
N ASN A 8 6.90 7.70 -7.22
CA ASN A 8 7.26 6.45 -7.85
C ASN A 8 5.99 5.72 -8.33
N PRO A 9 5.89 5.39 -9.63
CA PRO A 9 4.71 4.73 -10.20
C PRO A 9 4.37 3.39 -9.55
N LYS A 10 5.38 2.57 -9.23
CA LYS A 10 5.18 1.25 -8.62
C LYS A 10 4.64 1.38 -7.20
N TYR A 11 5.15 2.35 -6.43
CA TYR A 11 4.67 2.60 -5.07
C TYR A 11 3.21 3.06 -5.10
N PHE A 12 2.87 3.98 -6.01
CA PHE A 12 1.49 4.41 -6.22
C PHE A 12 0.56 3.24 -6.58
N ALA A 13 0.94 2.45 -7.60
CA ALA A 13 0.12 1.33 -8.07
C ALA A 13 -0.06 0.24 -7.00
N ALA A 14 0.99 -0.03 -6.22
CA ALA A 14 0.92 -0.98 -5.12
C ALA A 14 -0.05 -0.49 -4.03
N ILE A 15 0.11 0.75 -3.55
CA ILE A 15 -0.75 1.30 -2.50
C ILE A 15 -2.20 1.48 -2.96
N HIS A 16 -2.45 1.76 -4.24
CA HIS A 16 -3.80 1.84 -4.80
C HIS A 16 -4.62 0.56 -4.56
N HIS A 17 -3.99 -0.62 -4.40
CA HIS A 17 -4.73 -1.84 -4.03
C HIS A 17 -5.46 -1.75 -2.69
N CYS A 18 -5.08 -0.81 -1.82
CA CYS A 18 -5.75 -0.53 -0.56
C CYS A 18 -6.91 0.47 -0.67
N ALA A 19 -7.07 1.17 -1.79
CA ALA A 19 -8.19 2.10 -1.97
C ALA A 19 -9.52 1.35 -2.05
N ALA A 20 -10.59 1.99 -1.55
CA ALA A 20 -11.94 1.48 -1.71
C ALA A 20 -12.40 1.54 -3.18
N LYS A 21 -13.46 0.80 -3.50
CA LYS A 21 -14.07 0.81 -4.83
C LYS A 21 -15.55 1.10 -4.71
N GLY A 22 -15.97 2.27 -5.21
CA GLY A 22 -17.36 2.70 -5.17
C GLY A 22 -17.89 2.97 -3.75
N ASP A 23 -17.01 3.30 -2.80
CA ASP A 23 -17.42 3.69 -1.45
C ASP A 23 -18.07 5.09 -1.48
N VAL A 24 -19.14 5.26 -0.72
CA VAL A 24 -19.87 6.54 -0.58
C VAL A 24 -19.00 7.63 0.03
N ARG A 25 -18.03 7.25 0.87
CA ARG A 25 -16.97 8.13 1.36
C ARG A 25 -15.95 8.25 0.25
N TYR A 26 -16.26 9.09 -0.72
CA TYR A 26 -15.55 9.18 -1.99
C TYR A 26 -14.03 9.39 -1.84
N TYR A 27 -13.55 10.01 -0.75
CA TYR A 27 -12.13 10.15 -0.42
C TYR A 27 -11.40 8.82 -0.15
N LEU A 28 -12.10 7.74 0.23
CA LEU A 28 -11.52 6.40 0.38
C LEU A 28 -11.26 5.71 -0.96
N ASN A 29 -11.91 6.16 -2.04
CA ASN A 29 -11.64 5.67 -3.39
C ASN A 29 -10.35 6.30 -3.99
N ALA A 30 -9.73 7.26 -3.29
CA ALA A 30 -8.54 7.96 -3.72
C ALA A 30 -7.27 7.43 -3.05
N VAL A 31 -6.13 7.71 -3.67
CA VAL A 31 -4.81 7.57 -3.04
C VAL A 31 -4.40 8.92 -2.48
N HIS A 32 -4.07 8.95 -1.19
CA HIS A 32 -3.62 10.13 -0.48
C HIS A 32 -2.10 10.25 -0.56
N LEU A 33 -1.64 11.37 -1.10
CA LEU A 33 -0.24 11.76 -1.17
C LEU A 33 -0.02 12.89 -0.15
N GLU A 34 0.86 12.68 0.81
CA GLU A 34 1.13 13.64 1.89
C GLU A 34 2.63 13.93 1.95
N ARG A 35 3.02 15.19 2.16
CA ARG A 35 4.43 15.52 2.35
C ARG A 35 4.96 14.82 3.61
N HIS A 36 6.12 14.18 3.49
CA HIS A 36 6.78 13.62 4.65
C HIS A 36 7.63 14.69 5.35
N PRO A 37 7.54 14.89 6.68
CA PRO A 37 8.28 15.93 7.39
C PRO A 37 9.81 15.85 7.23
N ALA A 38 10.36 14.65 7.02
CA ALA A 38 11.79 14.45 6.80
C ALA A 38 12.20 14.42 5.31
N GLY A 39 11.29 14.81 4.40
CA GLY A 39 11.52 14.77 2.95
C GLY A 39 10.86 13.57 2.27
N GLY A 40 10.53 13.74 0.99
CA GLY A 40 9.76 12.80 0.20
C GLY A 40 8.25 12.92 0.39
N VAL A 41 7.52 11.90 -0.06
CA VAL A 41 6.06 11.81 -0.02
C VAL A 41 5.63 10.48 0.63
N LEU A 42 4.59 10.54 1.45
CA LEU A 42 3.87 9.35 1.90
C LEU A 42 2.69 9.10 0.97
N ILE A 43 2.59 7.85 0.50
CA ILE A 43 1.51 7.35 -0.34
C ILE A 43 0.64 6.45 0.51
N VAL A 44 -0.63 6.80 0.70
CA VAL A 44 -1.52 6.11 1.64
C VAL A 44 -2.87 5.82 0.98
N ALA A 45 -3.40 4.62 1.16
CA ALA A 45 -4.77 4.29 0.78
C ALA A 45 -5.39 3.29 1.76
N THR A 46 -6.70 3.37 1.92
CA THR A 46 -7.47 2.48 2.80
C THR A 46 -8.89 2.31 2.31
N ASN A 47 -9.48 1.14 2.60
CA ASN A 47 -10.90 0.85 2.40
C ASN A 47 -11.67 0.73 3.72
N GLY A 48 -11.07 1.16 4.84
CA GLY A 48 -11.62 1.04 6.19
C GLY A 48 -11.40 -0.31 6.87
N HIS A 49 -11.07 -1.37 6.13
CA HIS A 49 -10.78 -2.70 6.68
C HIS A 49 -9.28 -3.00 6.69
N PHE A 50 -8.56 -2.45 5.72
CA PHE A 50 -7.11 -2.49 5.70
C PHE A 50 -6.56 -1.21 5.06
N MET A 51 -5.28 -0.96 5.31
CA MET A 51 -4.57 0.23 4.85
C MET A 51 -3.14 -0.14 4.48
N GLY A 52 -2.60 0.51 3.46
CA GLY A 52 -1.19 0.49 3.13
C GLY A 52 -0.65 1.91 3.14
N ALA A 53 0.57 2.08 3.65
CA ALA A 53 1.33 3.31 3.52
C ALA A 53 2.72 2.99 2.93
N MET A 54 3.23 3.87 2.08
CA MET A 54 4.58 3.75 1.51
C MET A 54 5.27 5.10 1.57
N HIS A 55 6.52 5.13 2.04
CA HIS A 55 7.37 6.32 1.93
C HIS A 55 8.17 6.28 0.63
N ASP A 56 7.98 7.33 -0.17
CA ASP A 56 8.75 7.63 -1.36
C ASP A 56 9.74 8.78 -1.08
N PRO A 57 11.04 8.50 -0.90
CA PRO A 57 12.02 9.53 -0.54
C PRO A 57 12.24 10.57 -1.64
N ASP A 58 12.01 10.20 -2.91
CA ASP A 58 12.24 11.06 -4.09
C ASP A 58 10.94 11.73 -4.58
N GLY A 59 9.83 11.41 -3.91
CA GLY A 59 8.53 12.00 -4.16
C GLY A 59 8.52 13.49 -3.84
N TRP A 60 7.67 14.22 -4.55
CA TRP A 60 7.52 15.66 -4.43
C TRP A 60 6.05 16.05 -4.47
N ILE A 61 5.70 17.08 -3.70
CA ILE A 61 4.41 17.78 -3.76
C ILE A 61 4.73 19.26 -3.78
N ASP A 62 3.96 20.02 -4.56
CA ASP A 62 4.03 21.48 -4.63
C ASP A 62 4.08 22.09 -3.22
N PRO A 63 5.05 22.97 -2.89
CA PRO A 63 5.20 23.52 -1.54
C PRO A 63 3.99 24.28 -0.99
N THR A 64 3.07 24.72 -1.86
CA THR A 64 1.83 25.38 -1.47
C THR A 64 0.75 24.40 -0.99
N ARG A 65 1.01 23.09 -1.11
CA ARG A 65 0.08 22.01 -0.73
C ARG A 65 0.73 21.08 0.30
N GLU A 66 -0.05 20.70 1.30
CA GLU A 66 0.37 19.68 2.27
C GLU A 66 0.08 18.26 1.78
N SER A 67 -0.99 18.11 1.00
CA SER A 67 -1.40 16.82 0.44
C SER A 67 -2.19 16.94 -0.86
N VAL A 68 -2.30 15.82 -1.57
CA VAL A 68 -3.07 15.63 -2.80
C VAL A 68 -3.85 14.32 -2.70
N LEU A 69 -5.13 14.35 -3.06
CA LEU A 69 -5.96 13.16 -3.20
C LEU A 69 -6.20 12.86 -4.68
N LEU A 70 -5.54 11.83 -5.21
CA LEU A 70 -5.75 11.41 -6.59
C LEU A 70 -6.87 10.37 -6.64
N GLY A 71 -8.03 10.76 -7.18
CA GLY A 71 -9.17 9.87 -7.39
C GLY A 71 -9.22 9.30 -8.81
N SER A 72 -10.18 8.40 -9.02
CA SER A 72 -10.55 7.88 -10.35
C SER A 72 -9.36 7.39 -11.18
N VAL A 73 -8.60 6.45 -10.63
CA VAL A 73 -7.46 5.84 -11.33
C VAL A 73 -7.94 4.70 -12.22
N SER A 74 -7.67 4.78 -13.52
CA SER A 74 -8.05 3.72 -14.44
C SER A 74 -7.09 2.51 -14.36
N LYS A 75 -7.58 1.35 -14.83
CA LYS A 75 -6.72 0.17 -15.01
C LYS A 75 -5.56 0.44 -15.99
N ARG A 76 -5.75 1.34 -16.96
CA ARG A 76 -4.72 1.71 -17.95
C ARG A 76 -3.60 2.48 -17.26
N LEU A 77 -3.92 3.43 -16.39
CA LEU A 77 -2.93 4.16 -15.59
C LEU A 77 -2.13 3.22 -14.68
N LEU A 78 -2.81 2.34 -13.94
CA LEU A 78 -2.13 1.34 -13.09
C LEU A 78 -1.23 0.39 -13.90
N SER A 79 -1.69 -0.01 -15.09
CA SER A 79 -0.91 -0.84 -16.01
C SER A 79 0.35 -0.11 -16.51
N ALA A 80 0.26 1.18 -16.81
CA ALA A 80 1.43 1.97 -17.20
C ALA A 80 2.42 2.12 -16.04
N CYS A 81 1.93 2.36 -14.82
CA CYS A 81 2.77 2.48 -13.63
C CYS A 81 3.58 1.21 -13.29
N THR A 82 3.10 0.04 -13.72
CA THR A 82 3.69 -1.27 -13.41
C THR A 82 4.28 -1.96 -14.63
N ALA A 83 4.27 -1.30 -15.79
CA ALA A 83 4.81 -1.84 -17.02
C ALA A 83 6.31 -2.17 -16.84
N ARG A 84 6.77 -3.23 -17.52
CA ARG A 84 8.20 -3.56 -17.53
C ARG A 84 8.99 -2.56 -18.36
N ARG A 85 8.39 -2.09 -19.45
CA ARG A 85 8.97 -1.15 -20.42
C ARG A 85 7.84 -0.34 -21.07
N GLY A 86 8.11 0.92 -21.38
CA GLY A 86 7.25 1.78 -22.20
C GLY A 86 7.60 1.72 -23.68
N ALA A 87 7.10 2.71 -24.43
CA ALA A 87 7.31 2.83 -25.88
C ALA A 87 8.79 3.10 -26.24
N ASP A 88 9.52 3.72 -25.34
CA ASP A 88 10.95 4.02 -25.38
C ASP A 88 11.84 2.85 -24.90
N HIS A 89 11.24 1.70 -24.59
CA HIS A 89 11.90 0.52 -24.03
C HIS A 89 12.47 0.68 -22.60
N GLU A 90 12.21 1.80 -21.93
CA GLU A 90 12.64 2.03 -20.55
C GLU A 90 11.50 1.73 -19.56
N PRO A 91 11.78 1.37 -18.30
CA PRO A 91 10.76 1.19 -17.29
C PRO A 91 10.16 2.54 -16.84
N PRO A 92 8.91 2.58 -16.34
CA PRO A 92 8.35 3.78 -15.77
C PRO A 92 9.13 4.20 -14.51
N ALA A 93 9.55 5.47 -14.48
CA ALA A 93 10.35 6.04 -13.40
C ALA A 93 9.54 6.99 -12.52
N GLN A 94 8.64 7.78 -13.11
CA GLN A 94 7.92 8.85 -12.43
C GLN A 94 6.43 8.88 -12.81
N LEU A 95 5.57 9.04 -11.82
CA LEU A 95 4.15 9.37 -11.98
C LEU A 95 3.98 10.82 -11.58
N TRP A 96 3.79 11.69 -12.57
CA TRP A 96 3.51 13.10 -12.39
C TRP A 96 2.00 13.34 -12.36
N ILE A 97 1.56 14.20 -11.45
CA ILE A 97 0.15 14.43 -11.16
C ILE A 97 -0.11 15.92 -11.27
N ALA A 98 -1.04 16.30 -12.14
CA ALA A 98 -1.61 17.63 -12.25
C ALA A 98 -3.08 17.59 -11.80
N GLU A 99 -3.75 18.74 -11.78
CA GLU A 99 -5.15 18.82 -11.32
C GLU A 99 -6.15 18.02 -12.17
N LYS A 100 -5.86 17.85 -13.46
CA LYS A 100 -6.80 17.27 -14.45
C LYS A 100 -6.21 16.14 -15.28
N PHE A 101 -4.96 15.76 -15.02
CA PHE A 101 -4.29 14.69 -15.74
C PHE A 101 -3.11 14.16 -14.94
N SER A 102 -2.68 12.97 -15.32
CA SER A 102 -1.45 12.36 -14.82
C SER A 102 -0.61 11.85 -15.99
N LEU A 103 0.70 11.86 -15.81
CA LEU A 103 1.69 11.39 -16.77
C LEU A 103 2.57 10.34 -16.10
N VAL A 104 2.65 9.16 -16.71
CA VAL A 104 3.69 8.17 -16.41
C VAL A 104 4.84 8.38 -17.39
N SER A 105 6.04 8.55 -16.88
CA SER A 105 7.25 8.77 -17.67
C SER A 105 8.40 7.88 -17.20
N SER A 106 9.29 7.50 -18.12
CA SER A 106 10.60 6.89 -17.83
C SER A 106 11.68 7.90 -17.42
N GLN A 107 11.42 9.20 -17.55
CA GLN A 107 12.40 10.23 -17.24
C GLN A 107 12.74 10.20 -15.75
N VAL A 108 13.99 9.84 -15.44
CA VAL A 108 14.50 9.74 -14.07
C VAL A 108 14.83 11.11 -13.50
N GLU A 109 15.36 12.00 -14.34
CA GLU A 109 15.69 13.38 -13.95
C GLU A 109 14.44 14.20 -13.70
N THR A 110 14.48 14.99 -12.64
CA THR A 110 13.30 15.64 -12.07
C THR A 110 13.46 17.15 -11.90
N ILE A 111 14.56 17.69 -12.46
CA ILE A 111 14.91 19.10 -12.41
C ILE A 111 13.91 19.92 -13.24
N GLU A 112 13.46 19.36 -14.35
CA GLU A 112 12.49 19.98 -15.26
C GLU A 112 11.21 19.14 -15.32
N GLU A 113 10.09 19.80 -15.56
CA GLU A 113 8.81 19.12 -15.82
C GLU A 113 8.89 18.38 -17.17
N PRO A 114 8.41 17.14 -17.26
CA PRO A 114 8.41 16.38 -18.51
C PRO A 114 7.38 16.93 -19.50
N GLU A 115 7.65 16.78 -20.79
CA GLU A 115 6.67 17.03 -21.84
C GLU A 115 5.56 15.97 -21.82
N LEU A 116 4.30 16.38 -21.97
CA LEU A 116 3.13 15.48 -21.85
C LEU A 116 3.07 14.36 -22.91
N PHE A 117 3.68 14.58 -24.06
CA PHE A 117 3.68 13.66 -25.19
C PHE A 117 5.10 13.52 -25.77
N GLY A 118 6.11 13.71 -24.93
CA GLY A 118 7.51 13.55 -25.31
C GLY A 118 7.90 12.07 -25.44
N GLU A 119 9.14 11.82 -25.87
CA GLU A 119 9.64 10.46 -26.13
C GLU A 119 9.61 9.57 -24.88
N THR A 120 9.85 10.15 -23.70
CA THR A 120 9.83 9.46 -22.40
C THR A 120 8.43 9.33 -21.81
N SER A 121 7.37 9.78 -22.50
CA SER A 121 5.99 9.71 -22.02
C SER A 121 5.37 8.35 -22.33
N HIS A 122 5.14 7.56 -21.28
CA HIS A 122 4.51 6.23 -21.43
C HIS A 122 3.00 6.33 -21.51
N LEU A 123 2.41 7.23 -20.71
CA LEU A 123 0.97 7.44 -20.69
C LEU A 123 0.63 8.81 -20.12
N THR A 124 -0.15 9.58 -20.88
CA THR A 124 -0.88 10.75 -20.35
C THR A 124 -2.36 10.44 -20.36
N GLU A 125 -3.01 10.60 -19.21
CA GLU A 125 -4.43 10.30 -19.03
C GLU A 125 -5.11 11.37 -18.19
N LYS A 126 -6.38 11.67 -18.52
CA LYS A 126 -7.21 12.53 -17.70
C LYS A 126 -7.46 11.84 -16.35
N THR A 127 -7.10 12.52 -15.28
CA THR A 127 -7.37 12.12 -13.90
C THR A 127 -7.97 13.30 -13.16
N GLU A 128 -8.57 13.06 -12.00
CA GLU A 128 -9.20 14.13 -11.24
C GLU A 128 -8.79 14.03 -9.77
N LEU A 129 -8.54 15.19 -9.17
CA LEU A 129 -8.35 15.27 -7.74
C LEU A 129 -9.70 15.11 -7.04
N VAL A 130 -9.64 14.57 -5.83
CA VAL A 130 -10.81 14.44 -4.97
C VAL A 130 -10.79 15.54 -3.92
N ASP A 131 -11.86 16.34 -3.92
CA ASP A 131 -12.07 17.37 -2.90
C ASP A 131 -12.55 16.73 -1.59
N GLY A 132 -11.64 16.52 -0.64
CA GLY A 132 -12.00 15.95 0.66
C GLY A 132 -10.84 15.95 1.63
N VAL A 133 -11.13 15.57 2.87
CA VAL A 133 -10.12 15.40 3.91
C VAL A 133 -9.90 13.91 4.10
N PHE A 134 -8.67 13.44 3.84
CA PHE A 134 -8.32 12.06 4.12
C PHE A 134 -8.35 11.82 5.65
N PRO A 135 -8.79 10.65 6.13
CA PRO A 135 -8.76 10.35 7.56
C PRO A 135 -7.37 10.54 8.16
N SER A 136 -7.30 10.93 9.43
CA SER A 136 -6.03 11.01 10.17
C SER A 136 -5.45 9.61 10.39
N TRP A 137 -4.86 9.04 9.35
CA TRP A 137 -4.47 7.64 9.24
C TRP A 137 -3.40 7.23 10.24
N ARG A 138 -2.55 8.15 10.69
CA ARG A 138 -1.57 7.88 11.77
C ARG A 138 -2.24 7.54 13.11
N LYS A 139 -3.48 7.98 13.36
CA LYS A 139 -4.20 7.66 14.61
C LYS A 139 -4.55 6.18 14.73
N VAL A 140 -4.66 5.47 13.61
CA VAL A 140 -4.95 4.02 13.60
C VAL A 140 -3.69 3.17 13.49
N MET A 141 -2.51 3.78 13.33
CA MET A 141 -1.23 3.07 13.31
C MET A 141 -0.81 2.71 14.74
N PRO A 142 -0.67 1.42 15.08
CA PRO A 142 -0.16 1.01 16.39
C PRO A 142 1.28 1.47 16.60
N SER A 143 1.55 2.08 17.75
CA SER A 143 2.88 2.55 18.14
C SER A 143 3.59 1.63 19.14
N LYS A 144 2.87 0.67 19.72
CA LYS A 144 3.38 -0.23 20.75
C LYS A 144 3.22 -1.68 20.30
N ARG A 145 4.29 -2.44 20.46
CA ARG A 145 4.25 -3.90 20.32
C ARG A 145 3.47 -4.50 21.47
N ARG A 146 2.79 -5.60 21.20
CA ARG A 146 2.14 -6.41 22.21
C ARG A 146 3.18 -7.10 23.09
N THR A 147 2.94 -7.09 24.40
CA THR A 147 3.84 -7.65 25.42
C THR A 147 3.25 -8.89 26.10
N GLN A 148 1.94 -9.16 25.93
CA GLN A 148 1.24 -10.30 26.52
C GLN A 148 0.84 -11.34 25.45
N VAL A 149 0.79 -12.60 25.88
CA VAL A 149 0.36 -13.74 25.06
C VAL A 149 -1.16 -13.87 25.12
N GLU A 150 -1.89 -12.97 24.45
CA GLU A 150 -3.30 -13.18 24.10
C GLU A 150 -3.42 -13.94 22.76
N PRO A 151 -4.58 -14.52 22.43
CA PRO A 151 -4.79 -15.19 21.14
C PRO A 151 -4.51 -14.25 19.96
N PHE A 152 -4.02 -14.81 18.85
CA PHE A 152 -3.87 -14.04 17.62
C PHE A 152 -5.26 -13.70 17.06
N PRO A 153 -5.51 -12.46 16.62
CA PRO A 153 -6.84 -12.08 16.15
C PRO A 153 -7.21 -12.82 14.85
N CYS A 154 -8.51 -13.08 14.67
CA CYS A 154 -9.01 -13.62 13.41
C CYS A 154 -8.88 -12.57 12.30
N LEU A 155 -8.31 -12.96 11.16
CA LEU A 155 -8.10 -12.08 10.01
C LEU A 155 -8.84 -12.62 8.78
N ASN A 156 -9.34 -11.70 7.96
CA ASN A 156 -9.86 -12.09 6.65
C ASN A 156 -8.69 -12.38 5.70
N GLY A 157 -8.64 -13.60 5.15
CA GLY A 157 -7.60 -14.04 4.21
C GLY A 157 -7.53 -13.20 2.93
N GLU A 158 -8.66 -12.65 2.46
CA GLU A 158 -8.69 -11.76 1.30
C GLU A 158 -7.89 -10.47 1.53
N TYR A 159 -7.87 -9.96 2.77
CA TYR A 159 -7.10 -8.76 3.09
C TYR A 159 -5.60 -9.05 3.09
N LEU A 160 -5.21 -10.25 3.56
CA LEU A 160 -3.81 -10.70 3.51
C LEU A 160 -3.34 -10.92 2.07
N GLU A 161 -4.21 -11.42 1.19
CA GLU A 161 -3.92 -11.62 -0.23
C GLU A 161 -3.57 -10.30 -0.93
N VAL A 162 -4.22 -9.20 -0.54
CA VAL A 162 -3.88 -7.86 -1.04
C VAL A 162 -2.45 -7.47 -0.66
N PHE A 163 -2.02 -7.73 0.58
CA PHE A 163 -0.63 -7.46 0.97
C PHE A 163 0.38 -8.34 0.24
N ASN A 164 0.02 -9.57 -0.10
CA ASN A 164 0.86 -10.39 -0.97
C ASN A 164 1.02 -9.76 -2.37
N LYS A 165 -0.08 -9.28 -2.98
CA LYS A 165 -0.01 -8.54 -4.26
C LYS A 165 0.85 -7.28 -4.18
N ILE A 166 0.72 -6.51 -3.10
CA ILE A 166 1.55 -5.33 -2.83
C ILE A 166 3.03 -5.74 -2.74
N GLY A 167 3.35 -6.77 -1.96
CA GLY A 167 4.71 -7.27 -1.81
C GLY A 167 5.33 -7.71 -3.15
N VAL A 168 4.56 -8.39 -4.00
CA VAL A 168 4.95 -8.77 -5.38
C VAL A 168 5.27 -7.54 -6.23
N LEU A 169 4.39 -6.53 -6.23
CA LEU A 169 4.57 -5.31 -7.02
C LEU A 169 5.79 -4.51 -6.56
N LEU A 170 5.97 -4.38 -5.25
CA LEU A 170 7.05 -3.59 -4.66
C LEU A 170 8.42 -4.27 -4.79
N SER A 171 8.48 -5.60 -4.70
CA SER A 171 9.74 -6.34 -4.87
C SER A 171 10.11 -6.59 -6.34
N GLY A 172 9.16 -6.40 -7.27
CA GLY A 172 9.33 -6.73 -8.68
C GLY A 172 9.48 -8.23 -8.98
N GLN A 173 9.27 -9.10 -7.99
CA GLN A 173 9.35 -10.55 -8.14
C GLN A 173 8.05 -11.12 -8.69
N LYS A 174 8.07 -12.33 -9.28
CA LYS A 174 6.83 -13.01 -9.73
C LYS A 174 5.96 -13.49 -8.56
N GLN A 175 6.59 -13.75 -7.43
CA GLN A 175 5.97 -14.23 -6.20
C GLN A 175 6.72 -13.60 -5.04
N PHE A 176 6.03 -13.29 -3.94
CA PHE A 176 6.64 -12.74 -2.74
C PHE A 176 7.27 -13.85 -1.86
N GLY A 177 8.05 -14.74 -2.49
CA GLY A 177 8.47 -16.01 -1.89
C GLY A 177 9.67 -15.91 -0.95
N GLY A 178 10.47 -14.85 -1.03
CA GLY A 178 11.73 -14.74 -0.26
C GLY A 178 11.64 -13.92 1.03
N GLY A 179 10.68 -12.99 1.12
CA GLY A 179 10.62 -12.02 2.23
C GLY A 179 9.76 -12.47 3.41
N GLY A 180 8.62 -13.12 3.14
CA GLY A 180 7.63 -13.43 4.17
C GLY A 180 6.89 -12.17 4.65
N ILE A 181 5.62 -12.35 5.04
CA ILE A 181 4.79 -11.30 5.63
C ILE A 181 4.83 -11.50 7.14
N ARG A 182 5.26 -10.47 7.88
CA ARG A 182 5.20 -10.44 9.33
C ARG A 182 3.91 -9.76 9.76
N LEU A 183 3.18 -10.40 10.65
CA LEU A 183 1.97 -9.86 11.27
C LEU A 183 2.26 -9.56 12.74
N GLU A 184 2.15 -8.29 13.12
CA GLU A 184 2.37 -7.83 14.49
C GLU A 184 1.05 -7.30 15.07
N PRO A 185 0.33 -8.09 15.88
CA PRO A 185 -0.91 -7.62 16.51
C PRO A 185 -0.60 -6.49 17.50
N SER A 186 -1.44 -5.46 17.50
CA SER A 186 -1.42 -4.44 18.55
C SER A 186 -2.04 -4.99 19.85
N GLN A 187 -1.89 -4.27 20.96
CA GLN A 187 -2.48 -4.68 22.24
C GLN A 187 -4.02 -4.72 22.17
N GLY A 188 -4.63 -5.79 22.70
CA GLY A 188 -6.08 -5.98 22.75
C GLY A 188 -6.72 -6.39 21.41
N LYS A 189 -7.99 -6.02 21.20
CA LYS A 189 -8.72 -6.20 19.91
C LYS A 189 -8.31 -5.21 18.82
N GLY A 190 -7.09 -4.68 18.92
CA GLY A 190 -6.59 -3.66 18.02
C GLY A 190 -6.21 -4.22 16.65
N SER A 191 -5.82 -3.32 15.75
CA SER A 191 -5.41 -3.69 14.41
C SER A 191 -4.12 -4.52 14.38
N VAL A 192 -3.89 -5.24 13.29
CA VAL A 192 -2.66 -5.99 13.03
C VAL A 192 -1.79 -5.22 12.07
N VAL A 193 -0.53 -4.98 12.44
CA VAL A 193 0.46 -4.38 11.56
C VAL A 193 1.02 -5.45 10.63
N VAL A 194 1.06 -5.11 9.34
CA VAL A 194 1.66 -5.93 8.30
C VAL A 194 3.01 -5.32 7.94
N ARG A 195 4.07 -6.11 8.01
CA ARG A 195 5.43 -5.72 7.61
C ARG A 195 5.98 -6.73 6.63
N PHE A 196 6.71 -6.23 5.63
CA PHE A 196 7.48 -7.06 4.72
C PHE A 196 8.88 -7.27 5.30
N ASN A 197 9.30 -8.54 5.41
CA ASN A 197 10.66 -8.86 5.79
C ASN A 197 11.55 -8.87 4.52
N HIS A 198 11.65 -7.70 3.89
CA HIS A 198 12.46 -7.41 2.71
C HIS A 198 13.29 -6.16 3.01
N HIS A 199 14.61 -6.23 2.83
CA HIS A 199 15.55 -5.18 3.25
C HIS A 199 15.23 -3.78 2.70
N GLU A 200 14.72 -3.67 1.48
CA GLU A 200 14.33 -2.36 0.91
C GLU A 200 12.96 -1.85 1.39
N LEU A 201 12.06 -2.76 1.82
CA LEU A 201 10.68 -2.43 2.15
C LEU A 201 10.46 -2.30 3.65
N VAL A 202 11.34 -2.88 4.46
CA VAL A 202 11.17 -2.98 5.91
C VAL A 202 10.95 -1.61 6.54
N ASP A 203 11.68 -0.57 6.11
CA ASP A 203 11.56 0.78 6.66
C ASP A 203 10.64 1.71 5.86
N ARG A 204 10.17 1.28 4.69
CA ARG A 204 9.35 2.10 3.78
C ARG A 204 7.87 1.77 3.83
N PHE A 205 7.52 0.52 4.15
CA PHE A 205 6.14 0.02 4.08
C PHE A 205 5.65 -0.51 5.44
N PRO A 206 4.61 0.14 6.01
CA PRO A 206 3.68 -0.50 6.93
C PRO A 206 2.28 -0.69 6.31
N GLY A 207 1.70 -1.85 6.56
CA GLY A 207 0.28 -2.12 6.35
C GLY A 207 -0.48 -2.28 7.66
N ILE A 208 -1.80 -2.13 7.62
CA ILE A 208 -2.70 -2.38 8.73
C ILE A 208 -3.87 -3.24 8.25
N VAL A 209 -4.25 -4.24 9.05
CA VAL A 209 -5.47 -5.05 8.86
C VAL A 209 -6.33 -4.96 10.10
N MET A 210 -7.62 -4.71 9.92
CA MET A 210 -8.61 -4.76 10.99
C MET A 210 -9.00 -6.23 11.25
N PRO A 211 -9.08 -6.65 12.53
CA PRO A 211 -9.49 -7.99 12.87
C PRO A 211 -10.98 -8.22 12.56
N MET A 212 -11.31 -9.47 12.27
CA MET A 212 -12.69 -9.93 12.11
C MET A 212 -13.30 -10.26 13.47
N HIS A 213 -14.62 -10.12 13.59
CA HIS A 213 -15.34 -10.75 14.68
C HIS A 213 -15.31 -12.27 14.47
N ALA A 214 -14.90 -13.01 15.49
CA ALA A 214 -14.87 -14.46 15.48
C ALA A 214 -15.31 -15.00 16.83
N ASP A 215 -15.96 -16.16 16.81
CA ASP A 215 -16.29 -16.88 18.02
C ASP A 215 -15.01 -17.40 18.69
N PRO A 216 -14.96 -17.46 20.03
CA PRO A 216 -13.81 -17.97 20.73
C PRO A 216 -13.59 -19.44 20.34
N VAL A 217 -12.36 -19.77 19.95
CA VAL A 217 -11.93 -21.15 19.72
C VAL A 217 -11.23 -21.63 20.99
N GLU A 218 -11.81 -22.63 21.65
CA GLU A 218 -11.34 -23.10 22.97
C GLU A 218 -10.02 -23.88 22.89
N SER A 219 -9.76 -24.56 21.75
CA SER A 219 -8.57 -25.37 21.54
C SER A 219 -7.81 -24.96 20.28
N LEU A 220 -6.49 -25.10 20.29
CA LEU A 220 -5.65 -24.81 19.12
C LEU A 220 -5.97 -25.73 17.94
N LEU A 221 -6.32 -26.98 18.24
CA LEU A 221 -6.66 -28.02 17.27
C LEU A 221 -8.04 -28.57 17.61
N PRO A 222 -8.86 -28.96 16.60
CA PRO A 222 -10.02 -29.78 16.87
C PRO A 222 -9.57 -31.13 17.45
N GLU A 223 -10.41 -31.75 18.29
CA GLU A 223 -10.05 -32.98 19.03
C GLU A 223 -9.50 -34.09 18.12
N TRP A 224 -10.07 -34.26 16.93
CA TRP A 224 -9.64 -35.29 15.97
C TRP A 224 -8.23 -35.06 15.39
N ALA A 225 -7.70 -33.84 15.49
CA ALA A 225 -6.36 -33.47 15.04
C ALA A 225 -5.33 -33.42 16.18
N ALA A 226 -5.78 -33.50 17.44
CA ALA A 226 -4.88 -33.59 18.58
C ALA A 226 -4.06 -34.89 18.49
N PRO A 227 -2.77 -34.85 18.86
CA PRO A 227 -1.97 -36.07 18.93
C PRO A 227 -2.65 -37.07 19.87
N LYS A 228 -2.76 -38.34 19.44
CA LYS A 228 -3.21 -39.40 20.33
C LYS A 228 -2.06 -39.67 21.31
N ASP A 229 -2.35 -39.64 22.60
CA ASP A 229 -1.37 -40.03 23.62
C ASP A 229 -0.95 -41.49 23.37
N GLU A 230 0.21 -41.72 22.74
CA GLU A 230 0.80 -43.06 22.62
C GLU A 230 1.59 -43.48 23.88
N ASP A 231 1.67 -42.63 24.90
CA ASP A 231 2.48 -42.86 26.11
C ASP A 231 1.67 -43.26 27.37
N GLN A 232 0.82 -44.29 27.26
CA GLN A 232 0.31 -45.01 28.45
C GLN A 232 0.36 -46.55 28.30
N LYS A 233 1.29 -47.10 27.51
CA LYS A 233 1.56 -48.55 27.47
C LYS A 233 3.06 -48.88 27.53
N ALA A 234 3.69 -48.55 28.65
CA ALA A 234 4.89 -49.27 29.14
C ALA A 234 5.14 -48.94 30.62
N ALA A 235 4.35 -49.56 31.50
CA ALA A 235 4.69 -49.77 32.90
C ALA A 235 4.38 -51.23 33.23
#